data_AF-A0A3D4BWA4-F1
#
_entry.id   AF-A0A3D4BWA4-F1
#
_cell.length_a   1.000
_cell.length_b   1.000
_cell.length_c   1.000
_cell.angle_alpha   90.00
_cell.angle_beta   90.00
_cell.angle_gamma   90.00
#
_symmetry.space_group_name_H-M   'P 1'
#
loop_
_entity.id
_entity.type
_entity.pdbx_description
1 polymer ?
#
loop_
_entity_poly.entity_id
_entity_poly.type
_entity_poly.pdbx_seq_one_letter_code
_entity_poly.pdbx_strand_id
1 'polypeptide(L)' 'MSTTAEPGLLQERQKKPRWLRVKLPTGHNYRNLRSLVDGYKLHTICESGACPNMGEC' A
#
# COMPACT_ATOMS: atom_id res chain seq x y z
N MET A 1 -13.85 -38.01 10.12
CA MET A 1 -12.81 -36.97 10.04
C MET A 1 -13.40 -35.82 9.23
N SER A 2 -14.29 -35.04 9.85
CA SER A 2 -15.06 -34.02 9.16
C SER A 2 -14.44 -32.66 9.48
N THR A 3 -13.62 -32.16 8.57
CA THR A 3 -13.18 -30.77 8.59
C THR A 3 -14.33 -29.90 8.11
N THR A 4 -15.17 -29.44 9.04
CA THR A 4 -16.12 -28.37 8.74
C THR A 4 -15.34 -27.07 8.71
N ALA A 5 -15.26 -26.45 7.52
CA ALA A 5 -14.67 -25.13 7.36
C ALA A 5 -15.50 -24.11 8.18
N GLU A 6 -14.84 -23.45 9.13
CA GLU A 6 -15.41 -22.35 9.88
C GLU A 6 -15.70 -21.17 8.93
N PRO A 7 -16.92 -20.62 8.89
CA PRO A 7 -17.22 -19.44 8.10
C PRO A 7 -16.49 -18.25 8.73
N GLY A 8 -15.34 -17.90 8.15
CA GLY A 8 -14.59 -16.71 8.52
C GLY A 8 -15.48 -15.47 8.37
N LEU A 9 -15.69 -14.76 9.47
CA LEU A 9 -16.42 -13.50 9.53
C LEU A 9 -15.80 -12.52 8.52
N LEU A 10 -16.49 -12.29 7.40
CA LEU A 10 -16.17 -11.22 6.47
C LEU A 10 -16.42 -9.89 7.17
N GLN A 11 -15.41 -9.43 7.91
CA GLN A 11 -15.46 -8.15 8.59
C GLN A 11 -15.45 -7.05 7.53
N GLU A 12 -16.58 -6.36 7.38
CA GLU A 12 -16.68 -5.24 6.45
C GLU A 12 -15.60 -4.20 6.78
N ARG A 13 -14.71 -3.93 5.82
CA ARG A 13 -13.68 -2.91 6.00
C ARG A 13 -14.35 -1.55 6.14
N GLN A 14 -14.29 -0.99 7.33
CA GLN A 14 -14.74 0.37 7.58
C GLN A 14 -13.99 1.34 6.66
N LYS A 15 -14.77 2.15 5.93
CA LYS A 15 -14.20 3.10 4.98
C LYS A 15 -13.42 4.18 5.72
N LYS A 16 -12.23 4.51 5.21
CA LYS A 16 -11.44 5.62 5.75
C LYS A 16 -12.18 6.96 5.58
N PRO A 17 -12.14 7.86 6.58
CA PRO A 17 -12.74 9.19 6.49
C PRO A 17 -12.11 10.00 5.35
N ARG A 18 -12.82 11.03 4.86
CA ARG A 18 -12.36 11.79 3.68
C ARG A 18 -11.03 12.51 3.90
N TRP A 19 -10.79 13.04 5.09
CA TRP A 19 -9.58 13.81 5.42
C TRP A 19 -8.31 12.95 5.53
N LEU A 20 -8.43 11.63 5.69
CA LEU A 20 -7.29 10.70 5.77
C LEU A 20 -6.89 10.14 4.40
N ARG A 21 -7.66 10.43 3.35
CA ARG A 21 -7.41 9.92 2.00
C ARG A 21 -6.54 10.89 1.22
N VAL A 22 -5.53 10.35 0.57
CA VAL A 22 -4.64 11.09 -0.33
C VAL A 22 -4.73 10.52 -1.75
N LYS A 23 -4.22 11.29 -2.72
CA LYS A 23 -4.16 10.85 -4.12
C LYS A 23 -2.94 9.96 -4.32
N LEU A 24 -3.07 8.96 -5.18
CA LEU A 24 -1.93 8.12 -5.55
C LEU A 24 -0.87 8.95 -6.32
N PRO A 25 0.42 8.64 -6.12
CA PRO A 25 1.49 9.35 -6.78
C PRO A 25 1.47 9.10 -8.29
N THR A 26 1.57 10.17 -9.08
CA THR A 26 1.58 10.11 -10.55
C THR A 26 2.72 10.90 -11.20
N GLY A 27 3.55 11.57 -10.39
CA GLY A 27 4.62 12.45 -10.87
C GLY A 27 5.87 11.72 -11.37
N HIS A 28 6.67 12.41 -12.19
CA HIS A 28 7.93 11.90 -12.75
C HIS A 28 8.95 11.55 -11.66
N ASN A 29 9.07 12.37 -10.62
CA ASN A 29 10.02 12.14 -9.52
C ASN A 29 9.76 10.80 -8.81
N TYR A 30 8.49 10.51 -8.50
CA TYR A 30 8.10 9.24 -7.91
C TYR A 30 8.50 8.04 -8.79
N ARG A 31 8.25 8.14 -10.10
CA ARG A 31 8.63 7.07 -11.05
C ARG A 31 10.13 6.85 -11.08
N ASN A 32 10.92 7.93 -11.11
CA ASN A 32 12.37 7.84 -11.12
C ASN A 32 12.90 7.20 -9.81
N LEU A 33 12.40 7.65 -8.66
CA LEU A 33 12.74 7.07 -7.36
C LEU A 33 12.40 5.58 -7.32
N ARG A 34 11.21 5.21 -7.80
CA ARG A 34 10.78 3.82 -7.86
C ARG A 34 11.69 2.97 -8.75
N SER A 35 12.04 3.47 -9.94
CA SER A 35 12.97 2.78 -10.84
C SER A 35 14.36 2.60 -10.24
N LEU A 36 14.85 3.57 -9.44
CA LEU A 36 16.12 3.44 -8.73
C LEU A 36 16.06 2.35 -7.66
N VAL A 37 15.04 2.40 -6.80
CA VAL A 37 14.85 1.42 -5.73
C VAL A 37 14.75 0.00 -6.31
N ASP A 38 13.92 -0.18 -7.34
CA ASP A 38 13.75 -1.46 -8.02
C ASP A 38 15.06 -1.92 -8.70
N GLY A 39 15.77 -0.99 -9.38
CA GLY A 39 17.01 -1.28 -10.11
C GLY A 39 18.15 -1.74 -9.21
N TYR A 40 18.25 -1.18 -8.00
CA TYR A 40 19.24 -1.59 -6.99
C TYR A 40 18.73 -2.66 -6.02
N LYS A 41 17.50 -3.16 -6.21
CA LYS A 41 16.87 -4.15 -5.32
C LYS A 41 16.85 -3.70 -3.85
N LEU A 42 16.58 -2.43 -3.63
CA LEU A 42 16.52 -1.84 -2.29
C LEU A 42 15.13 -2.04 -1.69
N HIS A 43 15.07 -2.12 -0.37
CA HIS A 43 13.81 -2.13 0.37
C HIS A 43 13.63 -0.80 1.10
N THR A 44 12.45 -0.20 0.95
CA THR A 44 12.11 1.05 1.62
C THR A 44 10.83 0.90 2.42
N ILE A 45 10.75 1.61 3.56
CA ILE A 45 9.53 1.64 4.37
C ILE A 45 8.36 2.25 3.59
N CYS A 46 8.65 3.15 2.65
CA CYS A 46 7.66 3.73 1.75
C CYS A 46 6.89 2.64 0.99
N GLU A 47 7.61 1.67 0.42
CA GLU A 47 7.02 0.58 -0.35
C GLU A 47 6.40 -0.51 0.54
N SER A 48 7.16 -1.06 1.49
CA SER A 48 6.69 -2.14 2.35
C SER A 48 5.54 -1.70 3.27
N GLY A 49 5.53 -0.44 3.68
CA GLY A 49 4.48 0.15 4.51
C GLY A 49 3.28 0.65 3.72
N ALA A 50 3.28 0.55 2.38
CA ALA A 50 2.27 1.13 1.51
C ALA A 50 1.97 2.60 1.90
N CYS A 51 3.04 3.38 2.04
CA CYS A 51 2.96 4.72 2.62
C CYS A 51 2.07 5.62 1.75
N PRO A 52 1.03 6.27 2.32
CA PRO A 52 0.14 7.14 1.57
C PRO A 52 0.87 8.38 1.00
N ASN A 53 2.00 8.79 1.59
CA ASN A 53 2.69 10.04 1.27
C ASN A 53 3.82 9.88 0.26
N MET A 54 3.95 8.73 -0.41
CA MET A 54 5.00 8.43 -1.40
C MET A 54 5.12 9.42 -2.57
N GLY A 55 4.10 10.22 -2.84
CA GLY A 55 4.16 11.25 -3.89
C GLY A 55 4.75 12.59 -3.45
N GLU A 56 4.85 12.81 -2.14
CA GLU A 56 5.37 14.04 -1.54
C GLU A 56 6.81 13.85 -1.03
N CYS A 57 7.10 12.68 -0.45
CA CYS A 57 8.46 12.27 -0.08
C CYS A 57 9.33 12.03 -1.30
#